data_AF-A0A2P5EIJ5-F1
#
_entry.id   AF-A0A2P5EIJ5-F1
#
_cell.length_a   1.000
_cell.length_b   1.000
_cell.length_c   1.000
_cell.angle_alpha   90.00
_cell.angle_beta   90.00
_cell.angle_gamma   90.00
#
_symmetry.space_group_name_H-M   'P 1'
#
loop_
_entity.id
_entity.type
_entity.pdbx_description
1 polymer ?
#
loop_
_entity_poly.entity_id
_entity_poly.type
_entity_poly.pdbx_seq_one_letter_code
_entity_poly.pdbx_strand_id
1 'polypeptide(L)'
;MGIRIKTWPDSLDGLASNMNFEDIIMENVGNPVLIDQEYCPWNLCNGKVPSRVKISDVSFKNIRGTSTTALAVKLACSSGYPCQNVEIADIDLLTSQCKNVKPKITGKHNPAPCTTN
;
A
#
# COMPACT_ATOMS: atom_id res chain seq x y z
N MET A 1 -8.55 12.39 2.30
CA MET A 1 -8.03 11.13 2.88
C MET A 1 -8.03 10.09 1.77
N GLY A 2 -7.03 9.20 1.67
CA GLY A 2 -6.88 8.26 0.56
C GLY A 2 -7.33 6.84 0.90
N ILE A 3 -6.98 5.87 0.05
CA ILE A 3 -7.19 4.44 0.29
C ILE A 3 -6.10 3.93 1.24
N ARG A 4 -6.52 3.25 2.31
CA ARG A 4 -5.61 2.80 3.36
C ARG A 4 -5.99 1.40 3.84
N ILE A 5 -5.09 0.43 3.68
CA ILE A 5 -5.16 -0.89 4.30
C ILE A 5 -4.12 -0.90 5.42
N LYS A 6 -4.56 -1.20 6.64
CA LYS A 6 -3.70 -1.14 7.84
C LYS A 6 -3.89 -2.38 8.69
N THR A 7 -2.79 -2.95 9.16
CA THR A 7 -2.81 -4.07 10.10
C THR A 7 -1.80 -3.84 11.20
N TRP A 8 -2.12 -4.30 12.40
CA TRP A 8 -1.23 -4.18 13.54
C TRP A 8 -0.07 -5.20 13.46
N PRO A 9 1.14 -4.82 13.90
CA PRO A 9 2.17 -5.76 14.34
C PRO A 9 1.62 -6.70 15.42
N ASP A 10 2.20 -7.89 15.56
CA ASP A 10 1.78 -8.90 16.56
C ASP A 10 0.28 -9.26 16.49
N SER A 11 -0.32 -9.09 15.31
CA SER A 11 -1.70 -9.46 15.07
C SER A 11 -1.89 -10.97 15.13
N LEU A 12 -3.11 -11.41 15.45
CA LEU A 12 -3.53 -12.79 15.22
C LEU A 12 -3.55 -13.10 13.72
N ASP A 13 -3.52 -14.38 13.38
CA ASP A 13 -3.61 -14.83 12.00
C ASP A 13 -4.94 -14.33 11.39
N GLY A 14 -4.85 -13.75 10.20
CA GLY A 14 -6.00 -13.18 9.50
C GLY A 14 -5.78 -13.14 7.99
N LEU A 15 -6.85 -12.87 7.25
CA LEU A 15 -6.82 -12.76 5.80
C LEU A 15 -7.63 -11.53 5.34
N ALA A 16 -7.02 -10.72 4.50
CA ALA A 16 -7.69 -9.69 3.72
C ALA A 16 -7.29 -9.89 2.25
N SER A 17 -8.26 -10.24 1.41
CA SER A 17 -7.99 -10.58 0.01
C SER A 17 -9.07 -10.09 -0.94
N ASN A 18 -8.75 -10.06 -2.23
CA ASN A 18 -9.69 -9.70 -3.31
C ASN A 18 -10.29 -8.29 -3.11
N MET A 19 -9.40 -7.30 -2.93
CA MET A 19 -9.77 -5.90 -2.74
C MET A 19 -9.41 -5.10 -3.98
N ASN A 20 -10.40 -4.49 -4.61
CA ASN A 20 -10.22 -3.76 -5.86
C ASN A 20 -10.66 -2.30 -5.69
N PHE A 21 -9.76 -1.37 -6.01
CA PHE A 21 -10.00 0.07 -5.96
C PHE A 21 -9.75 0.65 -7.35
N GLU A 22 -10.80 1.17 -7.97
CA GLU A 22 -10.78 1.58 -9.38
C GLU A 22 -11.53 2.89 -9.60
N ASP A 23 -11.06 3.69 -10.56
CA ASP A 23 -11.70 4.93 -11.02
C ASP A 23 -11.88 6.00 -9.92
N ILE A 24 -10.88 6.15 -9.05
CA ILE A 24 -10.95 7.08 -7.91
C ILE A 24 -10.19 8.37 -8.20
N ILE A 25 -10.84 9.51 -7.96
CA ILE A 25 -10.23 10.84 -8.00
C ILE A 25 -9.92 11.29 -6.57
N MET A 26 -8.68 11.70 -6.32
CA MET A 26 -8.20 12.17 -5.02
C MET A 26 -7.67 13.59 -5.13
N GLU A 27 -8.19 14.51 -4.32
CA GLU A 27 -7.73 15.91 -4.30
C GLU A 27 -7.09 16.25 -2.96
N ASN A 28 -5.89 16.83 -3.03
CA ASN A 28 -5.11 17.27 -1.87
C ASN A 28 -4.94 16.18 -0.79
N VAL A 29 -4.66 14.95 -1.22
CA VAL A 29 -4.51 13.80 -0.30
C VAL A 29 -3.05 13.55 0.05
N GLY A 30 -2.75 13.40 1.34
CA GLY A 30 -1.39 13.15 1.82
C GLY A 30 -0.71 11.94 1.17
N ASN A 31 -1.21 10.73 1.43
CA ASN A 31 -0.79 9.51 0.72
C ASN A 31 -2.06 8.89 0.10
N PRO A 32 -2.29 9.10 -1.21
CA PRO A 32 -3.41 8.52 -1.93
C PRO A 32 -3.58 7.01 -1.73
N VAL A 33 -2.49 6.24 -1.82
CA VAL A 33 -2.53 4.78 -1.72
C VAL A 33 -1.59 4.30 -0.63
N LEU A 34 -2.10 3.51 0.31
CA LEU A 34 -1.33 3.03 1.45
C LEU A 34 -1.71 1.60 1.85
N ILE A 35 -0.70 0.73 1.92
CA ILE A 35 -0.73 -0.51 2.70
C ILE A 35 0.31 -0.34 3.82
N ASP A 36 -0.10 -0.51 5.07
CA ASP A 36 0.76 -0.37 6.24
C ASP A 36 0.50 -1.49 7.24
N GLN A 37 1.30 -2.55 7.13
CA GLN A 37 1.27 -3.68 8.06
C GLN A 37 2.15 -3.46 9.30
N GLU A 38 2.74 -2.27 9.43
CA GLU A 38 3.52 -1.81 10.59
C GLU A 38 2.73 -0.74 11.38
N TYR A 39 1.41 -0.70 11.19
CA TYR A 39 0.56 0.33 11.75
C TYR A 39 0.54 0.26 13.27
N CYS A 40 1.15 1.26 13.90
CA CYS A 40 1.34 1.34 15.34
C CYS A 40 0.96 2.73 15.85
N PRO A 41 -0.34 3.05 15.96
CA PRO A 41 -0.75 4.34 16.47
C PRO A 41 -0.26 4.50 17.91
N TRP A 42 0.28 5.69 18.21
CA TRP A 42 0.81 6.06 19.53
C TRP A 42 1.97 5.19 20.05
N ASN A 43 2.60 4.38 19.20
CA ASN A 43 3.68 3.45 19.58
C ASN A 43 3.27 2.42 20.65
N LEU A 44 1.96 2.15 20.81
CA LEU A 44 1.42 1.17 21.75
C LEU A 44 1.23 -0.19 21.07
N CYS A 45 2.29 -0.71 20.45
CA CYS A 45 2.29 -2.01 19.80
C CYS A 45 3.65 -2.72 19.97
N ASN A 46 3.68 -4.03 19.72
CA ASN A 46 4.90 -4.80 19.66
C ASN A 46 5.48 -4.82 18.24
N GLY A 47 6.17 -3.75 17.84
CA GLY A 47 6.77 -3.61 16.50
C GLY A 47 7.90 -4.60 16.17
N LYS A 48 8.33 -5.44 17.12
CA LYS A 48 9.33 -6.49 16.89
C LYS A 48 8.72 -7.74 16.26
N VAL A 49 7.41 -7.94 16.42
CA VAL A 49 6.69 -9.10 15.88
C VAL A 49 5.92 -8.64 14.64
N PRO A 50 6.17 -9.24 13.46
CA PRO A 50 5.49 -8.84 12.23
C PRO A 50 3.98 -9.11 12.30
N SER A 51 3.20 -8.34 11.55
CA SER A 51 1.77 -8.63 11.35
C SER A 51 1.59 -10.03 10.73
N ARG A 52 0.60 -10.78 11.22
CA ARG A 52 0.23 -12.11 10.72
C ARG A 52 -1.01 -12.12 9.83
N VAL A 53 -1.50 -10.93 9.48
CA VAL A 53 -2.57 -10.78 8.51
C VAL A 53 -1.99 -10.97 7.11
N LYS A 54 -2.47 -11.99 6.40
CA LYS A 54 -2.18 -12.19 4.98
C LYS A 54 -2.95 -11.16 4.16
N ILE A 55 -2.24 -10.42 3.32
CA ILE A 55 -2.84 -9.52 2.33
C ILE A 55 -2.52 -10.08 0.95
N SER A 56 -3.56 -10.38 0.17
CA SER A 56 -3.41 -10.89 -1.19
C SER A 56 -4.41 -10.29 -2.16
N ASP A 57 -4.10 -10.34 -3.45
CA ASP A 57 -5.04 -10.04 -4.55
C ASP A 57 -5.66 -8.65 -4.37
N VAL A 58 -4.80 -7.64 -4.34
CA VAL A 58 -5.19 -6.23 -4.13
C VAL A 58 -4.87 -5.46 -5.39
N SER A 59 -5.83 -4.72 -5.93
CA SER A 59 -5.61 -3.88 -7.11
C SER A 59 -5.97 -2.41 -6.87
N PHE A 60 -5.10 -1.53 -7.38
CA PHE A 60 -5.29 -0.08 -7.42
C PHE A 60 -5.20 0.36 -8.88
N LYS A 61 -6.32 0.79 -9.46
CA LYS A 61 -6.44 1.07 -10.90
C LYS A 61 -7.03 2.45 -11.16
N ASN A 62 -6.50 3.17 -12.15
CA ASN A 62 -6.99 4.46 -12.61
C ASN A 62 -7.24 5.47 -11.48
N ILE A 63 -6.28 5.59 -10.55
CA ILE A 63 -6.33 6.55 -9.46
C ILE A 63 -5.72 7.87 -9.94
N ARG A 64 -6.46 8.97 -9.86
CA ARG A 64 -6.08 10.27 -10.43
C ARG A 64 -6.21 11.40 -9.42
N GLY A 65 -5.58 12.55 -9.70
CA GLY A 65 -5.73 13.79 -8.95
C GLY A 65 -4.42 14.29 -8.33
N THR A 66 -4.46 14.88 -7.13
CA THR A 66 -3.32 15.55 -6.50
C THR A 66 -2.98 15.01 -5.11
N SER A 67 -1.67 14.92 -4.84
CA SER A 67 -1.15 14.60 -3.51
C SER A 67 -0.52 15.83 -2.86
N THR A 68 -0.67 15.95 -1.53
CA THR A 68 0.00 16.98 -0.74
C THR A 68 1.37 16.56 -0.22
N THR A 69 1.76 15.29 -0.39
CA THR A 69 3.11 14.82 -0.06
C THR A 69 3.79 14.23 -1.28
N ALA A 70 5.13 14.20 -1.26
CA ALA A 70 5.88 13.56 -2.34
C ALA A 70 5.57 12.05 -2.42
N LEU A 71 5.35 11.39 -1.26
CA LEU A 71 5.11 9.95 -1.17
C LEU A 71 3.64 9.63 -1.43
N ALA A 72 3.27 9.50 -2.70
CA ALA A 72 1.88 9.27 -3.06
C ALA A 72 1.44 7.81 -2.81
N VAL A 73 2.36 6.85 -2.97
CA VAL A 73 2.10 5.42 -2.71
C VAL A 73 3.07 4.88 -1.67
N LYS A 74 2.54 4.26 -0.62
CA LYS A 74 3.34 3.53 0.37
C LYS A 74 2.80 2.12 0.54
N LEU A 75 3.56 1.12 0.10
CA LEU A 75 3.25 -0.30 0.30
C LEU A 75 4.25 -0.91 1.28
N ALA A 76 3.95 -0.82 2.57
CA ALA A 76 4.75 -1.40 3.65
C ALA A 76 4.10 -2.69 4.16
N CYS A 77 4.53 -3.82 3.62
CA CYS A 77 4.01 -5.13 3.97
C CYS A 77 4.86 -5.82 5.06
N SER A 78 4.25 -6.80 5.72
CA SER A 78 4.84 -7.56 6.80
C SER A 78 6.05 -8.36 6.31
N SER A 79 7.13 -8.40 7.08
CA SER A 79 8.28 -9.23 6.78
C SER A 79 7.99 -10.72 6.98
N GLY A 80 7.09 -11.06 7.90
CA GLY A 80 6.65 -12.44 8.15
C GLY A 80 5.57 -12.92 7.19
N TYR A 81 4.76 -11.99 6.68
CA TYR A 81 3.68 -12.25 5.71
C TYR A 81 3.68 -11.21 4.59
N PRO A 82 4.66 -11.27 3.65
CA PRO A 82 4.73 -10.36 2.51
C PRO A 82 3.42 -10.31 1.72
N CYS A 83 3.06 -9.14 1.20
CA CYS A 83 1.84 -9.02 0.39
C CYS A 83 2.00 -9.76 -0.94
N GLN A 84 0.94 -10.44 -1.36
CA GLN A 84 0.92 -11.25 -2.59
C GLN A 84 -0.03 -10.66 -3.62
N ASN A 85 0.30 -10.77 -4.91
CA ASN A 85 -0.57 -10.35 -6.03
C ASN A 85 -1.13 -8.92 -5.88
N VAL A 86 -0.26 -7.96 -5.57
CA VAL A 86 -0.63 -6.54 -5.55
C VAL A 86 -0.43 -5.95 -6.95
N GLU A 87 -1.47 -5.34 -7.53
CA GLU A 87 -1.41 -4.67 -8.84
C GLU A 87 -1.60 -3.16 -8.68
N ILE A 88 -0.78 -2.38 -9.37
CA ILE A 88 -0.89 -0.93 -9.48
C ILE A 88 -0.94 -0.58 -10.97
N ALA A 89 -2.05 0.02 -11.41
CA ALA A 89 -2.27 0.35 -12.81
C ALA A 89 -2.75 1.80 -13.00
N ASP A 90 -2.19 2.47 -14.01
CA ASP A 90 -2.65 3.78 -14.48
C ASP A 90 -2.75 4.83 -13.37
N ILE A 91 -1.65 5.06 -12.65
CA ILE A 91 -1.57 6.06 -11.59
C ILE A 91 -0.46 7.06 -11.92
N ASP A 92 -0.82 8.35 -11.93
CA ASP A 92 0.10 9.48 -12.02
C ASP A 92 0.56 9.84 -10.60
N LEU A 93 1.79 9.46 -10.27
CA LEU A 93 2.35 9.49 -8.92
C LEU A 93 3.49 10.51 -8.84
N LEU A 94 4.02 10.77 -7.65
CA LEU A 94 5.23 11.57 -7.48
C LEU A 94 6.38 10.71 -7.01
N THR A 95 6.17 9.95 -5.93
CA THR A 95 7.11 8.93 -5.49
C THR A 95 6.36 7.77 -4.86
N SER A 96 7.00 6.61 -4.84
CA SER A 96 6.45 5.40 -4.24
C SER A 96 7.50 4.69 -3.39
N GLN A 97 7.05 4.03 -2.34
CA GLN A 97 7.89 3.23 -1.44
C GLN A 97 7.28 1.85 -1.27
N CYS A 98 8.09 0.80 -1.43
CA CYS A 98 7.66 -0.59 -1.31
C CYS A 98 8.60 -1.37 -0.40
N LYS A 99 8.02 -2.17 0.51
CA LYS A 99 8.71 -3.02 1.46
C LYS A 99 7.95 -4.35 1.58
N ASN A 100 8.66 -5.46 1.42
CA ASN A 100 8.10 -6.83 1.45
C ASN A 100 6.90 -7.04 0.49
N VAL A 101 6.97 -6.44 -0.70
CA VAL A 101 5.96 -6.58 -1.74
C VAL A 101 6.61 -6.41 -3.10
N LYS A 102 6.17 -7.21 -4.08
CA LYS A 102 6.56 -7.11 -5.49
C LYS A 102 5.33 -6.76 -6.30
N PRO A 103 4.94 -5.48 -6.38
CA PRO A 103 3.72 -5.12 -7.06
C PRO A 103 3.87 -5.34 -8.57
N LYS A 104 2.83 -5.88 -9.19
CA LYS A 104 2.68 -5.88 -10.64
C LYS A 104 2.30 -4.47 -11.07
N ILE A 105 3.17 -3.85 -11.85
CA ILE A 105 2.98 -2.50 -12.38
C ILE A 105 2.50 -2.63 -13.83
N THR A 106 1.37 -2.03 -14.16
CA THR A 106 0.82 -2.02 -15.53
C THR A 106 0.33 -0.63 -15.94
N GLY A 107 0.23 -0.37 -17.24
CA GLY A 107 -0.30 0.92 -17.72
C GLY A 107 0.66 2.10 -17.52
N LYS A 108 0.12 3.32 -17.45
CA LYS A 108 0.92 4.55 -17.32
C LYS A 108 1.34 4.81 -15.88
N HIS A 109 2.62 5.06 -15.68
CA HIS A 109 3.22 5.48 -14.41
C HIS A 109 4.18 6.63 -14.67
N ASN A 110 4.03 7.69 -13.90
CA ASN A 110 4.94 8.82 -13.90
C ASN A 110 5.08 9.27 -12.45
N PRO A 111 6.30 9.40 -11.88
CA PRO A 111 7.56 8.85 -12.36
C PRO A 111 7.66 7.34 -12.06
N ALA A 112 8.87 6.78 -12.16
CA ALA A 112 9.12 5.35 -12.05
C ALA A 112 8.48 4.74 -10.78
N PRO A 113 7.74 3.62 -10.92
CA PRO A 113 7.14 2.93 -9.80
C PRO A 113 8.22 2.27 -8.93
N CYS A 114 7.86 1.98 -7.68
CA CYS A 114 8.78 1.38 -6.72
C CYS A 114 9.33 0.06 -7.27
N THR A 115 10.65 0.02 -7.48
CA THR A 115 11.38 -1.21 -7.73
C THR A 115 11.86 -1.74 -6.40
N THR A 116 11.65 -3.03 -6.12
CA THR A 116 12.14 -3.66 -4.89
C THR A 116 13.66 -3.54 -4.81
N ASN A 117 14.18 -2.95 -3.73
CA ASN A 117 15.54 -3.23 -3.28
C ASN A 117 15.56 -4.56 -2.52
#